data_AF-A0A2T2T0E4-F1
#
_entry.id   AF-A0A2T2T0E4-F1
#
_cell.length_a   1.000
_cell.length_b   1.000
_cell.length_c   1.000
_cell.angle_alpha   90.00
_cell.angle_beta   90.00
_cell.angle_gamma   90.00
#
_symmetry.space_group_name_H-M   'P 1'
#
loop_
_entity.id
_entity.type
_entity.pdbx_description
1 polymer ?
#
loop_
_entity_poly.entity_id
_entity_poly.type
_entity_poly.pdbx_seq_one_letter_code
_entity_poly.pdbx_strand_id
1 'polypeptide(L)'
;MIRNYFKTAARILWKHRGTTAINVLGLAAGMAVCLLVGLLFWDQASHDDFHPGAERLYRVTTEMEEAGGWATTPLGLAPVLRAQVAGVEAATRLERARQ
;
A
#
# COMPACT_ATOMS: atom_id res chain seq x y z
N MET A 1 -30.57 4.79 -33.75
CA MET A 1 -31.32 3.81 -32.93
C MET A 1 -30.97 3.84 -31.44
N ILE A 2 -29.69 3.96 -31.04
CA ILE A 2 -29.23 4.10 -29.63
C ILE A 2 -30.00 5.16 -28.82
N ARG A 3 -30.31 6.31 -29.44
CA ARG A 3 -31.07 7.41 -28.81
C ARG A 3 -32.47 6.97 -28.34
N ASN A 4 -33.10 6.01 -29.02
CA ASN A 4 -34.40 5.48 -28.62
C ASN A 4 -34.28 4.53 -27.42
N TYR A 5 -33.21 3.72 -27.36
CA TYR A 5 -32.94 2.85 -26.21
C TYR A 5 -32.69 3.65 -24.93
N PHE A 6 -31.87 4.71 -24.99
CA PHE A 6 -31.67 5.61 -23.84
C PHE A 6 -32.97 6.28 -23.39
N LYS A 7 -33.80 6.74 -24.33
CA LYS A 7 -35.10 7.37 -24.03
C LYS A 7 -36.06 6.39 -23.34
N THR A 8 -36.10 5.15 -23.81
CA THR A 8 -36.94 4.09 -23.23
C THR A 8 -36.43 3.68 -21.85
N ALA A 9 -35.12 3.50 -21.68
CA ALA A 9 -34.50 3.18 -20.39
C ALA A 9 -34.78 4.27 -19.35
N ALA A 10 -34.57 5.55 -19.68
CA ALA A 10 -34.84 6.67 -18.78
C ALA A 10 -36.31 6.72 -18.33
N ARG A 11 -37.25 6.46 -19.24
CA ARG A 11 -38.69 6.38 -18.91
C ARG A 11 -39.00 5.23 -17.95
N ILE A 12 -38.36 4.07 -18.12
CA ILE A 12 -38.53 2.90 -17.25
C ILE A 12 -37.97 3.20 -15.86
N LEU A 13 -36.78 3.79 -15.77
CA LEU A 13 -36.15 4.18 -14.49
C LEU A 13 -37.03 5.16 -13.71
N TRP A 14 -37.60 6.18 -14.37
CA TRP A 14 -38.51 7.12 -13.71
C TRP A 14 -39.84 6.50 -13.28
N LYS A 15 -40.37 5.54 -14.05
CA LYS A 15 -41.60 4.82 -13.68
C LYS A 15 -41.40 3.95 -12.43
N HIS A 16 -40.21 3.37 -12.25
CA HIS A 16 -39.86 2.50 -11.13
C HIS A 16 -38.85 3.15 -10.17
N ARG A 17 -39.11 4.40 -9.76
CA ARG A 17 -38.19 5.25 -8.98
C ARG A 17 -37.70 4.64 -7.66
N GLY A 18 -38.55 3.94 -6.91
CA GLY A 18 -38.19 3.38 -5.60
C GLY A 18 -37.17 2.25 -5.70
N THR A 19 -37.46 1.25 -6.52
CA THR A 19 -36.56 0.11 -6.74
C THR A 19 -35.28 0.53 -7.47
N THR A 20 -35.40 1.45 -8.44
CA THR A 20 -34.24 2.01 -9.13
C THR A 20 -33.31 2.75 -8.16
N ALA A 21 -33.85 3.55 -7.24
CA ALA A 21 -33.05 4.28 -6.26
C ALA A 21 -32.25 3.33 -5.35
N ILE A 22 -32.91 2.30 -4.81
CA ILE A 22 -32.24 1.30 -3.94
C ILE A 22 -31.12 0.58 -4.69
N ASN A 23 -31.38 0.12 -5.92
CA ASN A 23 -30.40 -0.61 -6.71
C ASN A 23 -29.21 0.26 -7.12
N VAL A 24 -29.45 1.50 -7.56
CA VAL A 24 -28.39 2.42 -7.98
C VAL A 24 -27.56 2.87 -6.77
N LEU A 25 -28.18 3.18 -5.63
CA LEU A 25 -27.46 3.57 -4.43
C LEU A 25 -26.64 2.42 -3.86
N GLY A 26 -27.19 1.20 -3.82
CA GLY A 26 -26.45 0.02 -3.37
C GLY A 26 -25.24 -0.28 -4.26
N LEU A 27 -25.42 -0.22 -5.58
CA LEU A 27 -24.30 -0.39 -6.53
C LEU A 27 -23.26 0.73 -6.39
N ALA A 28 -23.70 1.99 -6.29
CA ALA A 28 -22.80 3.14 -6.14
C ALA A 28 -21.99 3.06 -4.84
N ALA A 29 -22.61 2.70 -3.73
CA ALA A 29 -21.94 2.51 -2.45
C ALA A 29 -20.93 1.35 -2.51
N GLY A 30 -21.31 0.22 -3.10
CA GLY A 30 -20.41 -0.93 -3.28
C GLY A 30 -19.19 -0.59 -4.14
N MET A 31 -19.39 0.11 -5.26
CA MET A 31 -18.29 0.59 -6.10
C MET A 31 -17.40 1.60 -5.37
N ALA A 32 -17.98 2.54 -4.62
CA ALA A 32 -17.22 3.52 -3.86
C ALA A 32 -16.32 2.84 -2.82
N VAL A 33 -16.86 1.88 -2.05
CA VAL A 33 -16.08 1.12 -1.06
C VAL A 33 -14.98 0.30 -1.74
N CYS A 34 -15.29 -0.38 -2.85
CA CYS A 34 -14.31 -1.16 -3.60
C CYS A 34 -13.14 -0.28 -4.10
N LEU A 35 -13.44 0.90 -4.64
CA LEU A 35 -12.43 1.85 -5.10
C LEU A 35 -11.59 2.41 -3.94
N LEU A 36 -12.21 2.75 -2.81
CA LEU A 36 -11.48 3.22 -1.63
C LEU A 36 -10.51 2.17 -1.09
N VAL A 37 -10.96 0.91 -0.99
CA VAL A 37 -10.09 -0.19 -0.57
C VAL A 37 -8.96 -0.42 -1.58
N GLY A 38 -9.25 -0.39 -2.88
CA GLY A 38 -8.23 -0.51 -3.92
C GLY A 38 -7.20 0.63 -3.88
N LEU A 39 -7.65 1.86 -3.60
CA LEU A 39 -6.78 3.02 -3.45
C LEU A 39 -5.86 2.88 -2.23
N LEU A 40 -6.42 2.45 -1.08
CA LEU A 40 -5.62 2.18 0.13
C LEU A 40 -4.59 1.08 -0.12
N PHE A 41 -4.97 0.02 -0.82
CA PHE A 41 -4.03 -1.04 -1.15
C PHE A 41 -2.90 -0.53 -2.05
N TRP A 42 -3.21 0.28 -3.07
CA TRP A 42 -2.20 0.88 -3.93
C TRP A 42 -1.28 1.79 -3.12
N ASP A 43 -1.83 2.68 -2.29
CA ASP A 43 -1.04 3.55 -1.42
C ASP A 43 -0.02 2.75 -0.59
N GLN A 44 -0.47 1.71 0.11
CA GLN A 44 0.37 0.84 0.91
C GLN A 44 1.41 0.08 0.09
N ALA A 45 1.04 -0.43 -1.09
CA ALA A 45 1.96 -1.15 -1.96
C ALA A 45 3.03 -0.23 -2.58
N SER A 46 2.68 1.03 -2.86
CA SER A 46 3.61 2.02 -3.41
C SER A 46 4.50 2.67 -2.36
N HIS A 47 4.18 2.52 -1.07
CA HIS A 47 4.87 3.21 0.01
C HIS A 47 6.35 2.82 0.12
N ASP A 48 6.70 1.57 -0.19
CA ASP A 48 8.07 1.06 -0.02
C ASP A 48 8.96 1.24 -1.28
N ASP A 49 8.40 1.69 -2.40
CA ASP A 49 9.09 1.79 -3.71
C ASP A 49 9.81 3.12 -3.97
N PHE A 50 9.94 3.99 -2.95
CA PHE A 50 10.51 5.33 -3.09
C PHE A 50 12.04 5.36 -3.14
N HIS A 51 12.71 4.28 -2.75
CA HIS A 51 14.17 4.22 -2.70
C HIS A 51 14.77 3.67 -4.00
N PRO A 52 15.65 4.42 -4.70
CA PRO A 52 16.34 3.90 -5.88
C PRO A 52 17.22 2.71 -5.47
N GLY A 53 17.03 1.56 -6.14
CA GLY A 53 17.75 0.33 -5.83
C GLY A 53 17.21 -0.44 -4.62
N ALA A 54 15.91 -0.32 -4.31
CA ALA A 54 15.24 -1.02 -3.21
C ALA A 54 15.57 -2.54 -3.14
N GLU A 55 15.72 -3.20 -4.30
CA GLU A 55 16.11 -4.62 -4.42
C GLU A 55 17.45 -4.96 -3.75
N ARG A 56 18.32 -3.97 -3.56
CA ARG A 56 19.66 -4.12 -2.94
C ARG A 56 19.72 -3.50 -1.54
N LEU A 57 18.60 -2.99 -1.02
CA LEU A 57 18.51 -2.37 0.28
C LEU A 57 18.07 -3.41 1.32
N TYR A 58 18.94 -3.67 2.29
CA TYR A 58 18.67 -4.64 3.35
C TYR A 58 18.76 -4.00 4.72
N ARG A 59 17.89 -4.44 5.64
CA ARG A 59 17.95 -4.09 7.05
C ARG A 59 18.59 -5.22 7.84
N VAL A 60 19.66 -4.90 8.57
CA VAL A 60 20.29 -5.85 9.48
C VAL A 60 19.47 -5.93 10.77
N THR A 61 19.12 -7.14 11.16
CA THR A 61 18.41 -7.47 12.40
C THR A 61 19.34 -8.27 13.32
N THR A 62 19.10 -8.20 14.63
CA THR A 62 19.82 -9.00 15.62
C THR A 62 18.89 -10.07 16.15
N GLU A 63 19.20 -11.34 15.93
CA GLU A 63 18.46 -12.44 16.56
C GLU A 63 19.05 -12.76 17.93
N MET A 64 18.19 -12.80 18.95
CA MET A 64 18.55 -13.26 20.29
C MET A 64 17.82 -14.57 20.58
N GLU A 65 18.58 -15.59 20.95
CA GLU A 65 18.12 -16.97 21.14
C GLU A 65 16.88 -17.09 22.05
N GLU A 66 16.77 -16.23 23.07
CA GLU A 66 15.69 -16.24 24.06
C GLU A 66 14.59 -15.20 23.83
N ALA A 67 14.85 -14.16 23.03
CA ALA A 67 13.99 -12.98 22.92
C ALA A 67 13.46 -12.71 21.49
N GLY A 68 13.82 -13.55 20.52
CA GLY A 68 13.45 -13.36 19.12
C GLY A 68 14.30 -12.31 18.40
N GLY A 69 13.87 -11.94 17.19
CA GLY A 69 14.55 -10.97 16.34
C GLY A 69 14.27 -9.52 16.73
N TRP A 70 15.32 -8.76 16.99
CA TRP A 70 15.28 -7.32 17.20
C TRP A 70 15.67 -6.58 15.92
N ALA A 71 14.91 -5.55 15.59
CA ALA A 71 15.19 -4.70 14.44
C ALA A 71 16.21 -3.58 14.76
N THR A 72 17.09 -3.84 15.73
CA THR A 72 18.15 -2.97 16.22
C THR A 72 19.49 -3.70 16.14
N THR A 73 20.57 -2.94 16.02
CA THR A 73 21.94 -3.46 15.93
C THR A 73 22.88 -2.61 16.77
N PRO A 74 24.08 -3.12 17.14
CA PRO A 74 25.10 -2.33 17.82
C PRO A 74 25.50 -1.09 17.00
N LEU A 75 25.69 0.06 17.65
CA LEU A 75 25.98 1.34 16.99
C LEU A 75 27.21 1.31 16.07
N GLY A 76 28.20 0.47 16.41
CA GLY A 76 29.43 0.32 15.63
C GLY A 76 29.35 -0.66 14.46
N LEU A 77 28.19 -1.26 14.17
CA LEU A 77 28.09 -2.33 13.17
C LEU A 77 28.27 -1.81 11.73
N ALA A 78 27.69 -0.67 11.39
CA ALA A 78 27.77 -0.08 10.04
C ALA A 78 29.21 0.09 9.50
N PRO A 79 30.17 0.70 10.24
CA PRO A 79 31.55 0.82 9.75
C PRO A 79 32.27 -0.53 9.65
N VAL A 80 31.96 -1.50 10.53
CA VAL A 80 32.55 -2.85 10.48
C VAL A 80 32.08 -3.60 9.25
N LEU A 81 30.79 -3.57 8.94
CA LEU A 81 30.23 -4.21 7.74
C LEU A 81 30.88 -3.67 6.47
N ARG A 82 31.05 -2.35 6.37
CA ARG A 82 31.70 -1.73 5.20
C ARG A 82 33.17 -2.11 5.05
N ALA A 83 33.88 -2.33 6.16
CA ALA A 83 35.30 -2.65 6.13
C ALA A 83 35.60 -4.14 5.96
N GLN A 84 34.75 -5.02 6.47
CA GLN A 84 35.06 -6.46 6.64
C GLN A 84 34.14 -7.39 5.83
N VAL A 85 33.02 -6.91 5.29
CA VAL A 85 32.08 -7.75 4.52
C VAL A 85 32.13 -7.40 3.04
N ALA A 86 32.49 -8.39 2.22
CA ALA A 86 32.46 -8.25 0.76
C ALA A 86 31.02 -8.09 0.25
N GLY A 87 30.81 -7.17 -0.71
CA GLY A 87 29.49 -6.90 -1.31
C GLY A 87 28.70 -5.77 -0.65
N VAL A 88 29.15 -5.23 0.48
CA VAL A 88 28.53 -4.06 1.14
C VAL A 88 29.09 -2.76 0.56
N GLU A 89 28.33 -2.12 -0.34
CA GLU A 89 28.74 -0.85 -0.99
C GLU A 89 28.61 0.36 -0.05
N ALA A 90 27.49 0.43 0.69
CA ALA A 90 27.20 1.50 1.63
C ALA A 90 26.44 0.94 2.85
N ALA A 91 26.70 1.52 4.02
CA ALA A 91 25.99 1.20 5.26
C ALA A 91 25.70 2.49 6.03
N THR A 92 24.50 2.59 6.58
CA THR A 92 24.08 3.72 7.41
C THR A 92 23.32 3.22 8.63
N ARG A 93 23.17 4.07 9.65
CA ARG A 93 22.38 3.79 10.84
C ARG A 93 21.06 4.57 10.77
N LEU A 94 19.98 3.93 11.22
CA LEU A 94 18.69 4.57 11.45
C LEU A 94 18.54 4.78 12.95
N GLU A 95 18.66 6.04 13.39
CA GLU A 95 18.30 6.40 14.77
C GLU A 95 16.88 6.95 14.78
N ARG A 96 16.04 6.39 15.66
CA ARG A 96 14.71 6.95 15.88
C ARG A 96 14.90 8.31 16.53
N ALA A 97 14.66 9.39 15.79
CA ALA A 97 14.56 10.73 16.35
C ALA A 97 13.52 10.68 17.47
N ARG A 98 13.97 10.91 18.70
CA ARG A 98 13.12 10.94 19.89
C ARG A 98 12.19 12.15 19.73
N GLN A 99 10.93 11.92 19.37
CA GLN A 99 9.87 12.90 19.51
C GLN A 99 9.45 12.98 20.98
#